data_AF-A0A9J7AB06-F1
#
_entry.id   AF-A0A9J7AB06-F1
#
_cell.length_a   1.000
_cell.length_b   1.000
_cell.length_c   1.000
_cell.angle_alpha   90.00
_cell.angle_beta   90.00
_cell.angle_gamma   90.00
#
_symmetry.space_group_name_H-M   'P 1'
#
loop_
_entity.id
_entity.type
_entity.pdbx_description
1 polymer ?
#
loop_
_entity_poly.entity_id
_entity_poly.type
_entity_poly.pdbx_seq_one_letter_code
_entity_poly.pdbx_strand_id
1 'polypeptide(L)'
;MQDIDTTSTQSLIDRYYQEEKAKREMEQTLATVTTRLDASDLAMLSIIAKRFHKSREEVAQEILSSALVDLFARVDASERKLMARDADEAAKSIANEIAEENGVHSIEFKGGAWGNHDRTVTKLERKKAKLDDEAEAAIEAEVQKRVAAALEAQQSASEPVESSDSQQQASEQPAAEETASEETTAEEMSSADIQTEDSAEESEPASMFAS
;
A
#
# COMPACT_ATOMS: atom_id res chain seq x y z
N MET A 1 -54.17 6.09 -11.45
CA MET A 1 -53.82 4.78 -10.87
C MET A 1 -53.08 5.10 -9.60
N GLN A 2 -53.58 4.64 -8.46
CA GLN A 2 -53.05 4.99 -7.15
C GLN A 2 -51.70 4.29 -6.94
N ASP A 3 -50.67 5.10 -6.73
CA ASP A 3 -49.41 4.68 -6.12
C ASP A 3 -49.73 4.20 -4.71
N ILE A 4 -49.78 2.89 -4.53
CA ILE A 4 -49.89 2.30 -3.22
C ILE A 4 -48.47 2.28 -2.66
N ASP A 5 -48.18 3.25 -1.79
CA ASP A 5 -47.06 3.20 -0.85
C ASP A 5 -47.21 1.95 0.04
N THR A 6 -46.74 0.78 -0.44
CA THR A 6 -46.59 -0.43 0.37
C THR A 6 -45.34 -0.30 1.23
N THR A 7 -45.50 0.47 2.31
CA THR A 7 -44.46 0.81 3.27
C THR A 7 -43.97 -0.44 4.04
N SER A 8 -42.64 -0.55 4.15
CA SER A 8 -41.86 -1.27 5.16
C SER A 8 -41.47 -2.75 4.96
N THR A 9 -42.34 -3.70 4.60
CA THR A 9 -41.94 -5.13 4.46
C THR A 9 -42.03 -5.72 3.06
N GLN A 10 -43.00 -5.32 2.24
CA GLN A 10 -43.05 -5.76 0.84
C GLN A 10 -41.93 -5.11 0.03
N SER A 11 -41.68 -3.82 0.23
CA SER A 11 -40.50 -3.11 -0.31
C SER A 11 -39.17 -3.72 0.18
N LEU A 12 -39.12 -4.31 1.39
CA LEU A 12 -37.93 -4.99 1.89
C LEU A 12 -37.69 -6.32 1.14
N ILE A 13 -38.74 -7.09 0.88
CA ILE A 13 -38.66 -8.32 0.08
C ILE A 13 -38.26 -7.99 -1.36
N ASP A 14 -38.85 -6.96 -1.96
CA ASP A 14 -38.46 -6.50 -3.30
C ASP A 14 -37.01 -6.03 -3.34
N ARG A 15 -36.54 -5.32 -2.30
CA ARG A 15 -35.13 -4.96 -2.14
C ARG A 15 -34.24 -6.20 -2.02
N TYR A 16 -34.64 -7.23 -1.27
CA TYR A 16 -33.87 -8.48 -1.20
C TYR A 16 -33.81 -9.20 -2.56
N TYR A 17 -34.90 -9.22 -3.33
CA TYR A 17 -34.87 -9.76 -4.68
C TYR A 17 -33.98 -8.94 -5.62
N GLN A 18 -33.95 -7.61 -5.46
CA GLN A 18 -33.04 -6.74 -6.21
C GLN A 18 -31.58 -6.97 -5.81
N GLU A 19 -31.28 -7.07 -4.52
CA GLU A 19 -29.94 -7.37 -4.00
C GLU A 19 -29.48 -8.77 -4.43
N GLU A 20 -30.36 -9.78 -4.39
CA GLU A 20 -30.06 -11.13 -4.87
C GLU A 20 -29.84 -11.17 -6.38
N LYS A 21 -30.64 -10.43 -7.15
CA LYS A 21 -30.45 -10.28 -8.59
C LYS A 21 -29.13 -9.59 -8.90
N ALA A 22 -28.80 -8.50 -8.21
CA ALA A 22 -27.54 -7.79 -8.36
C ALA A 22 -26.35 -8.68 -7.98
N LYS A 23 -26.45 -9.46 -6.89
CA LYS A 23 -25.41 -10.40 -6.48
C LYS A 23 -25.21 -11.50 -7.53
N ARG A 24 -26.29 -12.04 -8.08
CA ARG A 24 -26.23 -13.05 -9.14
C ARG A 24 -25.63 -12.49 -10.43
N GLU A 25 -25.98 -11.26 -10.80
CA GLU A 25 -25.38 -10.56 -11.94
C GLU A 25 -23.88 -10.33 -11.69
N MET A 26 -23.47 -9.90 -10.49
CA MET A 26 -22.06 -9.78 -10.12
C MET A 26 -21.32 -11.12 -10.21
N GLU A 27 -21.89 -12.20 -9.68
CA GLU A 27 -21.31 -13.55 -9.79
C GLU A 27 -21.16 -14.00 -11.25
N GLN A 28 -22.10 -13.62 -12.13
CA GLN A 28 -22.02 -13.85 -13.57
C GLN A 28 -20.97 -12.99 -14.28
N THR A 29 -20.40 -11.98 -13.62
CA THR A 29 -19.29 -11.20 -14.19
C THR A 29 -17.91 -11.72 -13.75
N LEU A 30 -17.86 -12.74 -12.88
CA LEU A 30 -16.62 -13.29 -12.34
C LEU A 30 -16.17 -14.52 -13.14
N ALA A 31 -14.88 -14.56 -13.47
CA ALA A 31 -14.24 -15.76 -14.00
C ALA A 31 -13.71 -16.66 -12.87
N THR A 32 -13.80 -17.98 -13.08
CA THR A 32 -13.20 -18.97 -12.19
C THR A 32 -11.79 -19.32 -12.66
N VAL A 33 -10.80 -19.21 -11.76
CA VAL A 33 -9.42 -19.63 -12.01
C VAL A 33 -9.12 -20.91 -11.21
N THR A 34 -8.75 -21.99 -11.90
CA THR A 34 -8.37 -23.26 -11.24
C THR A 34 -6.85 -23.42 -11.24
N THR A 35 -6.24 -23.51 -10.05
CA THR A 35 -4.80 -23.70 -9.87
C THR A 35 -4.48 -25.05 -9.23
N ARG A 36 -3.25 -25.54 -9.43
CA ARG A 36 -2.73 -26.74 -8.79
C ARG A 36 -1.62 -26.33 -7.84
N LEU A 37 -1.84 -26.56 -6.55
CA LEU A 37 -0.87 -26.32 -5.46
C LEU A 37 -0.29 -27.64 -4.99
N ASP A 38 0.90 -27.59 -4.42
CA ASP A 38 1.48 -28.76 -3.76
C ASP A 38 0.75 -29.05 -2.43
N ALA A 39 1.03 -30.20 -1.84
CA ALA A 39 0.38 -30.59 -0.59
C ALA A 39 0.80 -29.72 0.61
N SER A 40 2.03 -29.18 0.57
CA SER A 40 2.61 -28.38 1.66
C SER A 40 1.94 -27.01 1.74
N ASP A 41 1.87 -26.29 0.62
CA ASP A 41 1.27 -24.98 0.48
C ASP A 41 -0.24 -25.06 0.71
N LEU A 42 -0.89 -26.12 0.22
CA LEU A 42 -2.31 -26.35 0.48
C LEU A 42 -2.60 -26.58 1.97
N ALA A 43 -1.69 -27.25 2.69
CA ALA A 43 -1.82 -27.41 4.14
C ALA A 43 -1.65 -26.07 4.86
N MET A 44 -0.66 -25.27 4.48
CA MET A 44 -0.43 -23.94 5.06
C MET A 44 -1.62 -23.01 4.80
N LEU A 45 -2.12 -22.96 3.56
CA LEU A 45 -3.32 -22.22 3.17
C LEU A 45 -4.53 -22.64 4.02
N SER A 46 -4.69 -23.95 4.25
CA SER A 46 -5.79 -24.49 5.06
C SER A 46 -5.69 -24.08 6.54
N ILE A 47 -4.48 -23.99 7.10
CA ILE A 47 -4.26 -23.53 8.47
C ILE A 47 -4.55 -22.03 8.60
N ILE A 48 -4.09 -21.22 7.64
CA ILE A 48 -4.36 -19.78 7.59
C ILE A 48 -5.88 -19.53 7.48
N ALA A 49 -6.54 -20.20 6.54
CA ALA A 49 -7.99 -20.11 6.36
C ALA A 49 -8.77 -20.44 7.65
N LYS A 50 -8.37 -21.49 8.36
CA LYS A 50 -8.95 -21.85 9.67
C LYS A 50 -8.74 -20.76 10.72
N ARG A 51 -7.54 -20.18 10.79
CA ARG A 51 -7.20 -19.13 11.77
C ARG A 51 -8.08 -17.88 11.60
N PHE A 52 -8.42 -17.53 10.36
CA PHE A 52 -9.17 -16.31 10.05
C PHE A 52 -10.66 -16.57 9.77
N HIS A 53 -11.15 -17.80 9.96
CA HIS A 53 -12.54 -18.19 9.68
C HIS A 53 -12.98 -17.87 8.24
N LYS A 54 -12.06 -18.00 7.27
CA LYS A 54 -12.30 -17.82 5.83
C LYS A 54 -12.24 -19.16 5.10
N SER A 55 -12.83 -19.21 3.91
CA SER A 55 -12.61 -20.32 2.98
C SER A 55 -11.20 -20.26 2.37
N ARG A 56 -10.71 -21.40 1.89
CA ARG A 56 -9.39 -21.47 1.22
C ARG A 56 -9.36 -20.61 -0.05
N GLU A 57 -10.48 -20.55 -0.76
CA GLU A 57 -10.63 -19.78 -2.00
C GLU A 57 -10.59 -18.28 -1.73
N GLU A 58 -11.29 -17.78 -0.69
CA GLU A 58 -11.22 -16.37 -0.29
C GLU A 58 -9.80 -15.95 0.10
N VAL A 59 -9.10 -16.77 0.89
CA VAL A 59 -7.71 -16.48 1.27
C VAL A 59 -6.80 -16.49 0.04
N ALA A 60 -6.95 -17.46 -0.85
CA ALA A 60 -6.16 -17.52 -2.08
C ALA A 60 -6.42 -16.32 -2.99
N GLN A 61 -7.68 -15.88 -3.11
CA GLN A 61 -8.07 -14.70 -3.89
C GLN A 61 -7.45 -13.41 -3.32
N GLU A 62 -7.51 -13.23 -1.99
CA GLU A 62 -6.90 -12.06 -1.32
C GLU A 62 -5.38 -12.03 -1.49
N ILE A 63 -4.72 -13.18 -1.28
CA ILE A 63 -3.27 -13.30 -1.46
C ILE A 63 -2.88 -13.04 -2.92
N LEU A 64 -3.61 -13.61 -3.88
CA LEU A 64 -3.33 -13.41 -5.30
C LEU A 64 -3.51 -11.94 -5.69
N SER A 65 -4.59 -11.30 -5.24
CA SER A 65 -4.85 -9.88 -5.49
C SER A 65 -3.73 -8.99 -4.96
N SER A 66 -3.30 -9.22 -3.70
CA SER A 66 -2.18 -8.49 -3.10
C SER A 66 -0.86 -8.74 -3.84
N ALA A 67 -0.56 -10.02 -4.13
CA ALA A 67 0.67 -10.40 -4.80
C ALA A 67 0.80 -9.79 -6.20
N LEU A 68 -0.32 -9.68 -6.95
CA LEU A 68 -0.32 -9.02 -8.25
C LEU A 68 0.03 -7.53 -8.14
N VAL A 69 -0.48 -6.83 -7.12
CA VAL A 69 -0.12 -5.42 -6.86
C VAL A 69 1.36 -5.30 -6.46
N ASP A 70 1.86 -6.19 -5.61
CA ASP A 70 3.26 -6.18 -5.17
C ASP A 70 4.23 -6.45 -6.32
N LEU A 71 3.92 -7.43 -7.18
CA LEU A 71 4.69 -7.72 -8.39
C LEU A 71 4.65 -6.54 -9.37
N PHE A 72 3.47 -5.93 -9.55
CA PHE A 72 3.32 -4.74 -10.38
C PHE A 72 4.12 -3.54 -9.85
N ALA A 73 4.19 -3.37 -8.53
CA ALA A 73 5.00 -2.33 -7.90
C ALA A 73 6.51 -2.53 -8.09
N ARG A 74 6.97 -3.77 -8.34
CA ARG A 74 8.38 -4.10 -8.60
C ARG A 74 8.82 -3.85 -10.05
N VAL A 75 7.88 -3.72 -10.99
CA VAL A 75 8.18 -3.41 -12.40
C VAL A 75 8.72 -1.99 -12.53
N ASP A 76 9.68 -1.75 -13.43
CA ASP A 76 10.22 -0.41 -13.70
C ASP A 76 9.15 0.59 -14.15
N ALA A 77 9.30 1.85 -13.72
CA ALA A 77 8.30 2.90 -13.98
C ALA A 77 8.01 3.14 -15.48
N SER A 78 9.00 2.94 -16.36
CA SER A 78 8.82 3.08 -17.82
C SER A 78 7.90 2.02 -18.42
N GLU A 79 7.93 0.80 -17.88
CA GLU A 79 7.15 -0.34 -18.37
C GLU A 79 5.80 -0.42 -17.66
N ARG A 80 5.77 -0.11 -16.37
CA ARG A 80 4.59 -0.18 -15.50
C ARG A 80 3.39 0.58 -16.07
N LYS A 81 3.61 1.78 -16.59
CA LYS A 81 2.53 2.59 -17.17
C LYS A 81 1.89 1.95 -18.40
N LEU A 82 2.69 1.33 -19.27
CA LEU A 82 2.20 0.64 -20.46
C LEU A 82 1.45 -0.63 -20.04
N MET A 83 2.03 -1.42 -19.14
CA MET A 83 1.40 -2.62 -18.59
C MET A 83 0.07 -2.33 -17.91
N ALA A 84 -0.03 -1.21 -17.17
CA ALA A 84 -1.27 -0.82 -16.52
C ALA A 84 -2.41 -0.56 -17.52
N ARG A 85 -2.08 0.17 -18.60
CA ARG A 85 -3.05 0.46 -19.67
C ARG A 85 -3.49 -0.82 -20.37
N ASP A 86 -2.53 -1.66 -20.74
CA ASP A 86 -2.81 -2.89 -21.48
C ASP A 86 -3.59 -3.89 -20.60
N ALA A 87 -3.31 -3.93 -19.29
CA ALA A 87 -4.08 -4.72 -18.33
C ALA A 87 -5.52 -4.19 -18.15
N ASP A 88 -5.73 -2.88 -18.07
CA ASP A 88 -7.07 -2.28 -17.98
C ASP A 88 -7.87 -2.51 -19.28
N GLU A 89 -7.22 -2.49 -20.46
CA GLU A 89 -7.83 -2.82 -21.75
C GLU A 89 -8.20 -4.31 -21.84
N ALA A 90 -7.26 -5.20 -21.46
CA ALA A 90 -7.50 -6.63 -21.40
C ALA A 90 -8.62 -6.98 -20.39
N ALA A 91 -8.64 -6.33 -19.23
CA ALA A 91 -9.68 -6.53 -18.22
C ALA A 91 -11.07 -6.19 -18.76
N LYS A 92 -11.20 -5.12 -19.55
CA LYS A 92 -12.45 -4.78 -20.23
C LYS A 92 -12.85 -5.85 -21.24
N SER A 93 -11.90 -6.35 -22.04
CA SER A 93 -12.15 -7.41 -23.01
C SER A 93 -12.61 -8.70 -22.34
N ILE A 94 -11.91 -9.12 -21.28
CA ILE A 94 -12.24 -10.32 -20.50
C ILE A 94 -13.60 -10.16 -19.81
N ALA A 95 -13.90 -9.00 -19.24
CA ALA A 95 -15.20 -8.75 -18.62
C ALA A 95 -16.35 -8.90 -19.62
N ASN A 96 -16.18 -8.39 -20.85
CA ASN A 96 -17.16 -8.56 -21.91
C ASN A 96 -17.30 -10.02 -22.36
N GLU A 97 -16.18 -10.75 -22.50
CA GLU A 97 -16.19 -12.18 -22.85
C GLU A 97 -16.94 -13.00 -21.80
N ILE A 98 -16.67 -12.77 -20.50
CA ILE A 98 -17.38 -13.42 -19.39
C ILE A 98 -18.87 -13.07 -19.43
N ALA A 99 -19.22 -11.81 -19.75
CA ALA A 99 -20.60 -11.38 -19.92
C ALA A 99 -21.32 -12.23 -20.97
N GLU A 100 -20.71 -12.33 -22.15
CA GLU A 100 -21.26 -13.04 -23.28
C GLU A 100 -21.41 -14.53 -23.00
N GLU A 101 -20.40 -15.15 -22.39
CA GLU A 101 -20.44 -16.57 -21.96
C GLU A 101 -21.57 -16.84 -20.96
N ASN A 102 -21.82 -15.90 -20.05
CA ASN A 102 -22.88 -16.01 -19.04
C ASN A 102 -24.25 -15.48 -19.50
N GLY A 103 -24.38 -15.08 -20.77
CA GLY A 103 -25.63 -14.60 -21.37
C GLY A 103 -26.03 -13.17 -20.97
N VAL A 104 -25.11 -12.39 -20.41
CA VAL A 104 -25.28 -10.98 -20.04
C VAL A 104 -24.77 -10.09 -21.18
N HIS A 105 -25.67 -9.33 -21.81
CA HIS A 105 -25.34 -8.58 -23.03
C HIS A 105 -24.67 -7.21 -22.77
N SER A 106 -24.68 -6.72 -21.53
CA SER A 106 -24.10 -5.41 -21.18
C SER A 106 -23.70 -5.39 -19.71
N ILE A 107 -22.40 -5.25 -19.44
CA ILE A 107 -21.86 -5.02 -18.09
C ILE A 107 -21.36 -3.58 -18.01
N GLU A 108 -21.68 -2.90 -16.90
CA GLU A 108 -21.02 -1.66 -16.53
C GLU A 108 -19.61 -1.97 -15.99
N PHE A 109 -18.60 -1.92 -16.86
CA PHE A 109 -17.21 -2.17 -16.47
C PHE A 109 -16.53 -0.90 -15.97
N LYS A 110 -16.22 -0.85 -14.66
CA LYS A 110 -15.43 0.22 -14.06
C LYS A 110 -13.93 -0.03 -14.28
N GLY A 111 -13.41 0.47 -15.40
CA GLY A 111 -11.99 0.35 -15.74
C GLY A 111 -11.06 1.31 -14.98
N GLY A 112 -9.75 1.17 -15.20
CA GLY A 112 -8.72 2.07 -14.67
C GLY A 112 -8.14 1.65 -13.32
N ALA A 113 -8.37 0.41 -12.89
CA ALA A 113 -7.87 -0.10 -11.61
C ALA A 113 -6.33 -0.09 -11.61
N TRP A 114 -5.71 -0.62 -12.67
CA TRP A 114 -4.26 -0.70 -12.77
C TRP A 114 -3.62 0.66 -13.00
N GLY A 115 -4.25 1.54 -13.77
CA GLY A 115 -3.83 2.94 -13.87
C GLY A 115 -3.83 3.69 -12.53
N ASN A 116 -4.75 3.35 -11.60
CA ASN A 116 -4.75 3.92 -10.26
C ASN A 116 -3.67 3.31 -9.35
N HIS A 117 -3.42 2.00 -9.48
CA HIS A 117 -2.28 1.36 -8.81
C HIS A 117 -0.95 1.99 -9.26
N ASP A 118 -0.75 2.23 -10.56
CA ASP A 118 0.46 2.89 -11.09
C ASP A 118 0.72 4.26 -10.44
N ARG A 119 -0.33 5.09 -10.37
CA ARG A 119 -0.25 6.41 -9.71
C ARG A 119 0.09 6.28 -8.23
N THR A 120 -0.46 5.27 -7.55
CA THR A 120 -0.22 5.03 -6.13
C THR A 120 1.21 4.58 -5.89
N VAL A 121 1.71 3.62 -6.67
CA VAL A 121 3.10 3.16 -6.58
C VAL A 121 4.05 4.31 -6.89
N THR A 122 3.82 5.07 -7.96
CA THR A 122 4.65 6.24 -8.30
C THR A 122 4.70 7.27 -7.17
N LYS A 123 3.58 7.50 -6.47
CA LYS A 123 3.55 8.39 -5.30
C LYS A 123 4.38 7.82 -4.15
N LEU A 124 4.28 6.52 -3.89
CA LEU A 124 5.04 5.85 -2.83
C LEU A 124 6.54 5.86 -3.13
N GLU A 125 6.94 5.60 -4.36
CA GLU A 125 8.34 5.66 -4.79
C GLU A 125 8.92 7.06 -4.65
N ARG A 126 8.17 8.11 -5.04
CA ARG A 126 8.60 9.49 -4.83
C ARG A 126 8.71 9.87 -3.36
N LYS A 127 7.81 9.36 -2.51
CA LYS A 127 7.91 9.57 -1.06
C LYS A 127 9.14 8.87 -0.49
N LYS A 128 9.40 7.63 -0.92
CA LYS A 128 10.57 6.87 -0.50
C LYS A 128 11.87 7.55 -0.93
N ALA A 129 11.98 7.95 -2.19
CA ALA A 129 13.15 8.68 -2.71
C ALA A 129 13.42 9.97 -1.92
N LYS A 130 12.37 10.73 -1.56
CA LYS A 130 12.54 11.92 -0.71
C LYS A 130 13.05 11.60 0.69
N LEU A 131 12.53 10.54 1.32
CA LEU A 131 13.00 10.12 2.64
C LEU A 131 14.44 9.61 2.59
N ASP A 132 14.80 8.90 1.53
CA ASP A 132 16.17 8.44 1.30
C ASP A 132 17.11 9.65 1.09
N ASP A 133 16.72 10.63 0.26
CA ASP A 133 17.48 11.88 0.06
C ASP A 133 17.62 12.70 1.37
N GLU A 134 16.55 12.80 2.16
CA GLU A 134 16.55 13.49 3.46
C GLU A 134 17.45 12.76 4.49
N ALA A 135 17.42 11.43 4.50
CA ALA A 135 18.28 10.61 5.35
C ALA A 135 19.77 10.73 4.95
N GLU A 136 20.07 10.72 3.65
CA GLU A 136 21.43 10.93 3.14
C GLU A 136 21.96 12.32 3.50
N ALA A 137 21.15 13.37 3.32
CA ALA A 137 21.51 14.73 3.70
C ALA A 137 21.75 14.88 5.22
N ALA A 138 20.95 14.22 6.05
CA ALA A 138 21.12 14.22 7.51
C ALA A 138 22.43 13.51 7.93
N ILE A 139 22.75 12.38 7.30
CA ILE A 139 24.01 11.67 7.54
C ILE A 139 25.20 12.54 7.12
N GLU A 140 25.14 13.16 5.94
CA GLU A 140 26.22 14.02 5.46
C GLU A 140 26.43 15.24 6.37
N ALA A 141 25.35 15.88 6.82
CA ALA A 141 25.42 17.02 7.74
C ALA A 141 26.03 16.62 9.11
N GLU A 142 25.67 15.45 9.65
CA GLU A 142 26.24 14.94 10.89
C GLU A 142 27.72 14.58 10.73
N VAL A 143 28.12 14.00 9.60
CA VAL A 143 29.54 13.74 9.28
C VAL A 143 30.32 15.05 9.19
N GLN A 144 29.81 16.05 8.48
CA GLN A 144 30.45 17.37 8.38
C GLN A 144 30.59 18.04 9.74
N LYS A 145 29.56 17.97 10.59
CA LYS A 145 29.59 18.50 11.96
C LYS A 145 30.66 17.80 12.82
N ARG A 146 30.79 16.47 12.72
CA ARG A 146 31.83 15.72 13.42
C ARG A 146 33.23 16.05 12.93
N VAL A 147 33.42 16.19 11.62
CA VAL A 147 34.71 16.59 11.03
C VAL A 147 35.09 18.01 11.46
N ALA A 148 34.14 18.95 11.45
CA ALA A 148 34.35 20.31 11.93
C ALA A 148 34.72 20.36 13.42
N ALA A 149 34.00 19.63 14.27
CA ALA A 149 34.30 19.52 15.69
C ALA A 149 35.69 18.90 15.97
N ALA A 150 36.10 17.92 15.17
CA ALA A 150 37.43 17.32 15.28
C ALA A 150 38.56 18.28 14.85
N LEU A 151 38.31 19.12 13.83
CA LEU A 151 39.25 20.16 13.38
C LEU A 151 39.39 21.30 14.40
N GLU A 152 38.28 21.74 15.00
CA GLU A 152 38.30 22.75 16.07
C GLU A 152 39.02 22.22 17.31
N ALA A 153 38.81 20.95 17.68
CA ALA A 153 39.53 20.31 18.79
C ALA A 153 41.05 20.18 18.53
N GLN A 154 41.48 20.01 17.27
CA GLN A 154 42.91 20.03 16.91
C GLN A 154 43.51 21.45 16.94
N GLN A 155 42.75 22.49 16.57
CA GLN A 155 43.22 23.88 16.62
C GLN A 155 43.31 24.43 18.06
N SER A 156 42.46 23.96 18.98
CA SER A 156 42.54 24.32 20.40
C SER A 156 43.62 23.56 21.20
N ALA A 157 44.29 22.57 20.60
CA ALA A 157 45.38 21.81 21.25
C ALA A 157 46.79 22.37 20.95
N SER A 158 46.90 23.57 20.37
CA SER A 158 48.18 24.22 20.03
C SER A 158 48.54 25.35 21.01
N GLU A 159 48.67 25.05 22.31
CA GLU A 159 49.42 25.90 23.24
C GLU A 159 50.77 25.22 23.56
N PRO A 160 51.90 25.97 23.54
CA PRO A 160 53.20 25.38 23.83
C PRO A 160 53.34 25.21 25.34
N VAL A 161 53.28 23.96 25.81
CA VAL A 161 53.64 23.65 27.20
C VAL A 161 55.16 23.49 27.26
N GLU A 162 55.79 24.46 27.91
CA GLU A 162 57.20 24.44 28.28
C GLU A 162 57.54 23.21 29.13
N SER A 163 58.73 22.67 28.86
CA SER A 163 59.36 21.53 29.52
C SER A 163 59.47 21.67 31.05
N SER A 164 59.16 20.59 31.76
CA SER A 164 59.92 20.22 32.96
C SER A 164 59.99 18.71 33.14
N ASP A 165 61.24 18.27 33.22
CA ASP A 165 61.76 16.94 33.41
C ASP A 165 61.47 16.39 34.83
N SER A 166 61.11 15.10 34.95
CA SER A 166 61.66 14.15 35.93
C SER A 166 60.89 12.81 35.98
N GLN A 167 61.57 11.76 35.50
CA GLN A 167 61.68 10.39 36.04
C GLN A 167 60.46 9.47 36.31
N GLN A 168 60.57 8.32 35.60
CA GLN A 168 60.57 6.92 36.10
C GLN A 168 59.32 6.01 35.99
N GLN A 169 59.62 4.87 35.33
CA GLN A 169 59.12 3.49 35.50
C GLN A 169 57.82 3.03 34.81
N ALA A 170 58.04 2.43 33.63
CA ALA A 170 57.72 1.04 33.27
C ALA A 170 56.45 0.37 33.86
N SER A 171 55.50 0.03 32.98
CA SER A 171 55.03 -1.36 32.78
C SER A 171 54.00 -1.45 31.64
N GLU A 172 54.36 -2.21 30.61
CA GLU A 172 53.57 -3.21 29.84
C GLU A 172 52.13 -2.90 29.35
N GLN A 173 52.01 -2.89 28.01
CA GLN A 173 50.86 -3.25 27.15
C GLN A 173 50.26 -4.65 27.47
N PRO A 174 49.21 -5.15 26.75
CA PRO A 174 48.12 -4.53 25.98
C PRO A 174 46.73 -5.21 26.22
N ALA A 175 45.67 -4.76 25.54
CA ALA A 175 44.53 -5.53 24.96
C ALA A 175 43.27 -4.63 24.97
N ALA A 176 42.78 -4.16 23.82
CA ALA A 176 41.95 -4.86 22.81
C ALA A 176 40.47 -5.01 23.24
N GLU A 177 39.60 -4.39 22.42
CA GLU A 177 38.24 -4.85 22.02
C GLU A 177 37.16 -4.87 23.13
N GLU A 178 35.86 -4.71 22.91
CA GLU A 178 34.98 -4.54 21.75
C GLU A 178 33.58 -4.26 22.36
N THR A 179 32.68 -3.57 21.64
CA THR A 179 31.21 -3.79 21.65
C THR A 179 30.43 -3.57 22.97
N ALA A 180 29.13 -3.35 23.05
CA ALA A 180 28.01 -3.09 22.15
C ALA A 180 26.93 -2.48 23.08
N SER A 181 26.37 -1.33 22.72
CA SER A 181 24.98 -1.19 22.26
C SER A 181 23.90 -1.60 23.28
N GLU A 182 23.29 -0.55 23.81
CA GLU A 182 21.98 -0.52 24.45
C GLU A 182 20.89 -1.08 23.54
N GLU A 183 20.03 -1.91 24.14
CA GLU A 183 18.77 -2.35 23.59
C GLU A 183 17.66 -1.59 24.32
N THR A 184 17.03 -0.62 23.67
CA THR A 184 15.72 -0.10 24.10
C THR A 184 14.80 0.08 22.91
N THR A 185 13.83 -0.84 22.90
CA THR A 185 12.57 -0.94 22.20
C THR A 185 11.78 0.37 22.18
N ALA A 186 11.29 0.78 21.01
CA ALA A 186 10.18 1.71 20.85
C ALA A 186 9.43 1.43 19.54
N GLU A 187 8.37 0.63 19.62
CA GLU A 187 7.30 0.59 18.61
C GLU A 187 5.97 0.77 19.34
N GLU A 188 5.34 1.93 19.15
CA GLU A 188 3.88 2.06 19.02
C GLU A 188 3.54 3.50 18.64
N MET A 189 3.15 3.75 17.38
CA MET A 189 2.15 4.77 17.09
C MET A 189 1.23 4.31 15.96
N SER A 190 0.04 3.94 16.43
CA SER A 190 -1.23 3.77 15.73
C SER A 190 -1.54 4.95 14.80
N SER A 191 -1.99 4.65 13.59
CA SER A 191 -2.50 5.62 12.63
C SER A 191 -3.84 5.11 12.09
N ALA A 192 -4.90 5.92 12.26
CA ALA A 192 -5.95 6.18 11.26
C ALA A 192 -7.16 6.87 11.92
N ASP A 193 -7.32 8.17 11.66
CA ASP A 193 -8.65 8.77 11.52
C ASP A 193 -8.49 10.00 10.61
N ILE A 194 -8.94 9.89 9.35
CA ILE A 194 -9.12 11.02 8.44
C ILE A 194 -10.47 10.83 7.75
N GLN A 195 -11.46 11.55 8.26
CA GLN A 195 -12.73 11.84 7.60
C GLN A 195 -12.53 12.97 6.59
N THR A 196 -13.06 12.77 5.39
CA THR A 196 -13.24 13.81 4.37
C THR A 196 -14.70 13.80 3.96
N GLU A 197 -15.44 14.85 4.30
CA GLU A 197 -16.67 15.25 3.61
C GLU A 197 -16.59 16.76 3.40
N ASP A 198 -16.55 17.19 2.14
CA ASP A 198 -16.68 18.57 1.71
C ASP A 198 -17.84 18.69 0.71
N SER A 199 -18.76 19.59 1.07
CA SER A 199 -19.61 20.46 0.25
C SER A 199 -20.45 19.87 -0.90
N ALA A 200 -21.76 19.79 -0.64
CA ALA A 200 -22.81 19.82 -1.65
C ALA A 200 -23.24 21.28 -1.90
N GLU A 201 -22.95 21.80 -3.09
CA GLU A 201 -23.59 23.00 -3.64
C GLU A 201 -25.01 22.64 -4.12
N GLU A 202 -25.99 23.34 -3.57
CA GLU A 202 -27.39 23.33 -3.92
C GLU A 202 -27.60 24.18 -5.18
N SER A 203 -28.01 23.56 -6.30
CA SER A 203 -28.36 24.25 -7.54
C SER A 203 -29.77 23.86 -7.94
N GLU A 204 -30.73 24.76 -7.66
CA GLU A 204 -32.13 24.66 -8.06
C GLU A 204 -32.29 24.87 -9.59
N PRO A 205 -33.08 24.06 -10.30
CA PRO A 205 -33.37 24.32 -11.71
C PRO A 205 -34.45 25.40 -11.87
N ALA A 206 -34.10 26.44 -12.62
CA ALA A 206 -34.97 27.52 -13.04
C ALA A 206 -36.19 27.02 -13.85
N SER A 207 -37.36 27.48 -13.42
CA SER A 207 -38.61 27.50 -14.17
C SER A 207 -38.44 28.25 -15.50
N MET A 208 -38.53 27.53 -16.61
CA MET A 208 -38.79 28.08 -17.95
C MET A 208 -39.87 27.23 -18.62
N PHE A 209 -41.13 27.63 -18.48
CA PHE A 209 -42.13 27.40 -19.52
C PHE A 209 -43.00 28.64 -19.64
N ALA A 210 -42.73 29.40 -20.70
CA ALA A 210 -43.57 30.46 -21.22
C ALA A 210 -44.19 29.95 -22.52
N SER A 211 -45.53 29.85 -22.55
CA SER A 211 -46.43 30.12 -23.69
C SER A 211 -47.86 29.81 -23.26
#